data_AF-A0A3C1URX8-F1
#
_entry.id   AF-A0A3C1URX8-F1
#
_cell.length_a   1.000
_cell.length_b   1.000
_cell.length_c   1.000
_cell.angle_alpha   90.00
_cell.angle_beta   90.00
_cell.angle_gamma   90.00
#
_symmetry.space_group_name_H-M   'P 1'
#
loop_
_entity.id
_entity.type
_entity.pdbx_description
1 polymer ?
#
loop_
_entity_poly.entity_id
_entity_poly.type
_entity_poly.pdbx_seq_one_letter_code
_entity_poly.pdbx_strand_id
1 'polypeptide(L)'
;MFAAAGFVGSGLQQTRAAEKKANEPYPGFVSPHAQEWSIFKPEIRITRLETFLIQPRWLFLKIHTDAGIIGLGEPITEGRAKTCAVAVSEMEPYLIGKDPRHVVHHWQALYRHTFYRGGPILTSAL
;
A
#
# COMPACT_ATOMS: atom_id res chain seq x y z
N MET A 1 -57.55 -3.65 15.33
CA MET A 1 -56.84 -2.89 16.38
C MET A 1 -55.37 -3.28 16.33
N PHE A 2 -54.53 -2.32 15.91
CA PHE A 2 -53.08 -2.14 16.07
C PHE A 2 -52.05 -3.26 15.77
N ALA A 3 -51.10 -2.87 14.92
CA ALA A 3 -49.85 -3.54 14.57
C ALA A 3 -48.72 -3.28 15.58
N ALA A 4 -47.70 -4.14 15.63
CA ALA A 4 -46.40 -3.83 16.22
C ALA A 4 -45.27 -4.43 15.36
N ALA A 5 -44.58 -3.54 14.64
CA ALA A 5 -43.28 -3.77 14.02
C ALA A 5 -42.24 -2.93 14.77
N GLY A 6 -41.03 -3.46 14.95
CA GLY A 6 -39.87 -2.74 15.50
C GLY A 6 -38.71 -3.71 15.72
N PHE A 7 -37.78 -3.90 14.77
CA PHE A 7 -36.66 -3.03 14.41
C PHE A 7 -35.64 -2.84 15.54
N VAL A 8 -34.69 -3.76 15.68
CA VAL A 8 -33.41 -3.52 16.39
C VAL A 8 -32.28 -4.23 15.65
N GLY A 9 -31.75 -3.54 14.63
CA GLY A 9 -30.55 -3.93 13.90
C GLY A 9 -29.72 -2.69 13.59
N SER A 10 -29.21 -2.00 14.62
CA SER A 10 -28.40 -0.77 14.45
C SER A 10 -27.16 -0.67 15.35
N GLY A 11 -26.87 -1.66 16.21
CA GLY A 11 -25.79 -1.56 17.20
C GLY A 11 -24.36 -1.74 16.66
N LEU A 12 -24.16 -2.49 15.56
CA LEU A 12 -22.83 -2.82 15.04
C LEU A 12 -22.23 -1.77 14.10
N GLN A 13 -23.05 -0.89 13.52
CA GLN A 13 -22.56 0.21 12.69
C GLN A 13 -22.11 1.42 13.52
N GLN A 14 -22.62 1.55 14.75
CA GLN A 14 -22.30 2.64 15.66
C GLN A 14 -20.88 2.54 16.25
N THR A 15 -20.37 1.32 16.46
CA THR A 15 -19.02 1.09 17.01
C THR A 15 -17.91 1.45 16.02
N ARG A 16 -18.05 1.08 14.73
CA ARG A 16 -17.09 1.45 13.66
C ARG A 16 -17.05 2.95 13.38
N ALA A 17 -18.16 3.66 13.53
CA ALA A 17 -18.23 5.10 13.35
C ALA A 17 -17.58 5.87 14.51
N ALA A 18 -17.70 5.35 15.74
CA ALA A 18 -17.04 5.89 16.92
C ALA A 18 -15.51 5.68 16.88
N GLU A 19 -15.06 4.53 16.37
CA GLU A 19 -13.64 4.21 16.24
C GLU A 19 -12.93 5.09 15.19
N LYS A 20 -13.64 5.50 14.13
CA LYS A 20 -13.13 6.50 13.16
C LYS A 20 -12.96 7.90 13.76
N LYS A 21 -13.85 8.31 14.68
CA LYS A 21 -13.76 9.63 15.36
C LYS A 21 -12.60 9.72 16.34
N ALA A 22 -12.16 8.60 16.89
CA ALA A 22 -11.07 8.56 17.88
C ALA A 22 -9.67 8.75 17.26
N ASN A 23 -9.50 8.45 15.97
CA ASN A 23 -8.22 8.52 15.27
C ASN A 23 -7.98 9.83 14.52
N GLU A 24 -8.82 10.84 14.75
CA GLU A 24 -8.66 12.16 14.17
C GLU A 24 -7.71 12.99 15.05
N PRO A 25 -6.62 13.57 14.50
CA PRO A 25 -5.54 14.15 15.31
C PRO A 25 -5.94 15.35 16.18
N TYR A 26 -7.15 15.89 16.03
CA TYR A 26 -7.70 16.97 16.86
C TYR A 26 -9.20 16.77 17.11
N PRO A 27 -9.61 16.17 18.25
CA PRO A 27 -11.03 16.03 18.58
C PRO A 27 -11.65 17.40 18.85
N GLY A 28 -12.41 17.93 17.89
CA GLY A 28 -13.18 19.17 18.02
C GLY A 28 -12.76 20.32 17.08
N PHE A 29 -11.70 20.17 16.30
CA PHE A 29 -11.36 21.11 15.23
C PHE A 29 -11.55 20.43 13.87
N VAL A 30 -12.75 20.54 13.31
CA VAL A 30 -13.00 20.16 11.92
C VAL A 30 -12.76 21.41 11.08
N SER A 31 -11.63 21.44 10.35
CA SER A 31 -11.43 22.52 9.37
C SER A 31 -12.58 22.46 8.37
N PRO A 32 -13.37 23.55 8.17
CA PRO A 32 -14.46 23.57 7.19
C PRO A 32 -13.99 23.20 5.78
N HIS A 33 -12.71 23.45 5.50
CA HIS A 33 -12.09 23.07 4.24
C HIS A 33 -11.65 21.60 4.18
N ALA A 34 -11.38 20.90 5.29
CA ALA A 34 -10.85 19.53 5.26
C ALA A 34 -11.78 18.54 4.52
N GLN A 35 -13.09 18.77 4.54
CA GLN A 35 -14.06 17.96 3.79
C GLN A 35 -14.02 18.22 2.28
N GLU A 36 -13.56 19.39 1.85
CA GLU A 36 -13.50 19.81 0.45
C GLU A 36 -12.28 19.21 -0.28
N TRP A 37 -11.14 19.07 0.40
CA TRP A 37 -9.91 18.47 -0.16
C TRP A 37 -9.94 16.93 -0.26
N SER A 38 -10.87 16.27 0.45
CA SER A 38 -11.03 14.81 0.42
C SER A 38 -11.61 14.31 -0.91
N ILE A 39 -12.37 15.18 -1.60
CA ILE A 39 -13.14 14.85 -2.80
C ILE A 39 -12.24 14.57 -4.02
N PHE A 40 -10.99 15.04 -3.99
CA PHE A 40 -10.05 14.95 -5.11
C PHE A 40 -8.79 14.13 -4.81
N LYS A 41 -8.84 13.14 -3.90
CA LYS A 41 -7.71 12.20 -3.81
C LYS A 41 -7.88 11.15 -4.92
N PRO A 42 -7.21 11.26 -6.09
CA PRO A 42 -7.27 10.20 -7.08
C PRO A 42 -6.74 8.94 -6.42
N GLU A 43 -7.50 7.87 -6.58
CA GLU A 43 -7.10 6.55 -6.11
C GLU A 43 -6.11 6.01 -7.14
N ILE A 44 -4.83 6.06 -6.80
CA ILE A 44 -3.76 5.52 -7.62
C ILE A 44 -3.51 4.11 -7.10
N ARG A 45 -3.40 3.14 -8.00
CA ARG A 45 -3.11 1.75 -7.66
C ARG A 45 -1.97 1.22 -8.51
N ILE A 46 -1.13 0.40 -7.88
CA ILE A 46 -0.10 -0.36 -8.59
C ILE A 46 -0.78 -1.48 -9.39
N THR A 47 -0.47 -1.56 -10.68
CA THR A 47 -1.08 -2.54 -11.60
C THR A 47 -0.14 -3.69 -11.94
N ARG A 48 1.17 -3.43 -12.01
CA ARG A 48 2.18 -4.42 -12.40
C ARG A 48 3.58 -3.99 -11.96
N LEU A 49 4.42 -4.97 -11.63
CA LEU A 49 5.87 -4.79 -11.53
C LEU A 49 6.56 -5.48 -12.70
N GLU A 50 7.62 -4.87 -13.25
CA GLU A 50 8.41 -5.46 -14.32
C GLU A 50 9.90 -5.26 -14.04
N THR A 51 10.64 -6.36 -14.02
CA THR A 51 12.09 -6.35 -13.79
C THR A 51 12.87 -6.56 -15.09
N PHE A 52 13.84 -5.70 -15.37
CA PHE A 52 14.71 -5.76 -16.54
C PHE A 52 16.13 -6.12 -16.12
N LEU A 53 16.60 -7.30 -16.56
CA LEU A 53 17.98 -7.71 -16.40
C LEU A 53 18.79 -7.16 -17.57
N ILE A 54 19.73 -6.27 -17.28
CA ILE A 54 20.63 -5.66 -18.27
C ILE A 54 22.04 -6.18 -18.03
N GLN A 55 22.64 -6.75 -19.07
CA GLN A 55 24.04 -7.18 -19.01
C GLN A 55 24.95 -5.96 -18.75
N PRO A 56 26.02 -6.08 -17.96
CA PRO A 56 26.56 -7.32 -17.38
C PRO A 56 25.95 -7.72 -16.02
N ARG A 57 25.34 -6.80 -15.26
CA ARG A 57 24.88 -7.08 -13.88
C ARG A 57 23.72 -6.22 -13.36
N TRP A 58 23.14 -5.35 -14.18
CA TRP A 58 22.12 -4.40 -13.71
C TRP A 58 20.74 -5.05 -13.65
N LEU A 59 19.96 -4.62 -12.65
CA LEU A 59 18.56 -4.96 -12.52
C LEU A 59 17.75 -3.68 -12.32
N PHE A 60 16.89 -3.38 -13.28
CA PHE A 60 15.94 -2.28 -13.16
C PHE A 60 14.55 -2.82 -12.84
N LEU A 61 13.78 -2.03 -12.10
CA LEU A 61 12.39 -2.27 -11.78
C LEU A 61 11.55 -1.14 -12.35
N LYS A 62 10.48 -1.49 -13.07
CA LYS A 62 9.39 -0.58 -13.44
C LYS A 62 8.14 -0.94 -12.67
N ILE A 63 7.53 0.05 -12.04
CA ILE A 63 6.27 -0.07 -11.33
C ILE A 63 5.21 0.68 -12.14
N HIS A 64 4.20 -0.04 -12.61
CA HIS A 64 3.09 0.52 -13.37
C HIS A 64 1.95 0.90 -12.44
N THR A 65 1.31 2.03 -12.73
CA THR A 65 0.11 2.48 -12.02
C THR A 65 -1.05 2.68 -12.99
N ASP A 66 -2.27 2.64 -12.46
CA ASP A 66 -3.51 2.93 -13.20
C ASP A 66 -3.61 4.39 -13.67
N ALA A 67 -2.93 5.31 -12.99
CA ALA A 67 -2.82 6.72 -13.38
C ALA A 67 -1.86 6.98 -14.57
N GLY A 68 -1.26 5.93 -15.15
CA GLY A 68 -0.27 6.06 -16.23
C GLY A 68 1.10 6.56 -15.76
N ILE A 69 1.31 6.69 -14.45
CA ILE A 69 2.60 7.04 -13.85
C ILE A 69 3.44 5.77 -13.73
N ILE A 70 4.72 5.89 -14.09
CA ILE A 70 5.68 4.78 -13.99
C ILE A 70 6.74 5.15 -12.95
N GLY A 71 6.92 4.29 -11.95
CA GLY A 71 8.03 4.36 -11.02
C GLY A 71 9.22 3.56 -11.54
N LEU A 72 10.45 4.08 -11.37
CA LEU A 72 11.68 3.37 -11.68
C LEU A 72 12.46 3.09 -10.39
N GLY A 73 13.00 1.88 -10.28
CA GLY A 73 13.87 1.47 -9.17
C GLY A 73 15.05 0.63 -9.66
N GLU A 74 16.06 0.49 -8.82
CA GLU A 74 17.26 -0.32 -9.09
C GLU A 74 17.52 -1.29 -7.92
N PRO A 75 16.78 -2.41 -7.85
CA PRO A 75 17.03 -3.42 -6.84
C PRO A 75 18.23 -4.27 -7.25
N ILE A 76 19.46 -3.87 -6.90
CA ILE A 76 20.67 -4.63 -7.25
C ILE A 76 21.42 -5.16 -6.04
N THR A 77 21.63 -6.47 -6.03
CA THR A 77 22.68 -7.11 -5.22
C THR A 77 23.76 -7.65 -6.14
N GLU A 78 25.00 -7.21 -5.92
CA GLU A 78 26.14 -7.57 -6.78
C GLU A 78 26.28 -9.10 -6.92
N GLY A 79 26.38 -9.59 -8.16
CA GLY A 79 26.48 -11.02 -8.47
C GLY A 79 25.20 -11.84 -8.25
N ARG A 80 24.10 -11.24 -7.76
CA ARG A 80 22.84 -11.93 -7.44
C ARG A 80 21.61 -11.27 -8.07
N ALA A 81 21.77 -10.61 -9.22
CA ALA A 81 20.67 -9.93 -9.93
C ALA A 81 19.45 -10.84 -10.18
N LYS A 82 19.65 -12.10 -10.60
CA LYS A 82 18.55 -13.05 -10.80
C LYS A 82 17.78 -13.36 -9.51
N THR A 83 18.48 -13.52 -8.39
CA THR A 83 17.85 -13.77 -7.08
C THR A 83 17.08 -12.55 -6.60
N CYS A 84 17.64 -11.35 -6.82
CA CYS A 84 16.95 -10.10 -6.50
C CYS A 84 15.67 -9.93 -7.33
N ALA A 85 15.69 -10.27 -8.63
CA ALA A 85 14.51 -10.24 -9.49
C ALA A 85 13.39 -11.17 -8.97
N VAL A 86 13.75 -12.37 -8.51
CA VAL A 86 12.79 -13.30 -7.91
C VAL A 86 12.23 -12.73 -6.61
N ALA A 87 13.07 -12.15 -5.74
CA ALA A 87 12.60 -11.53 -4.50
C ALA A 87 11.60 -10.40 -4.75
N VAL A 88 11.82 -9.57 -5.79
CA VAL A 88 10.86 -8.53 -6.20
C VAL A 88 9.55 -9.16 -6.69
N SER A 89 9.62 -10.25 -7.45
CA SER A 89 8.43 -10.99 -7.90
C SER A 89 7.65 -11.62 -6.75
N GLU A 90 8.31 -12.05 -5.67
CA GLU A 90 7.63 -12.53 -4.46
C GLU A 90 6.93 -11.40 -3.69
N MET A 91 7.42 -10.16 -3.78
CA MET A 91 6.79 -8.98 -3.17
C MET A 91 5.66 -8.39 -4.01
N GLU A 92 5.64 -8.65 -5.32
CA GLU A 92 4.64 -8.12 -6.27
C GLU A 92 3.19 -8.37 -5.82
N PRO A 93 2.77 -9.60 -5.43
CA PRO A 93 1.38 -9.86 -5.03
C PRO A 93 0.88 -9.00 -3.87
N TYR A 94 1.77 -8.55 -2.98
CA TYR A 94 1.41 -7.63 -1.92
C TYR A 94 1.17 -6.21 -2.45
N LEU A 95 1.97 -5.76 -3.42
CA LEU A 95 1.95 -4.40 -3.94
C LEU A 95 0.79 -4.16 -4.93
N ILE A 96 0.36 -5.18 -5.68
CA ILE A 96 -0.74 -5.04 -6.64
C ILE A 96 -2.02 -4.54 -5.94
N GLY A 97 -2.64 -3.53 -6.53
CA GLY A 97 -3.88 -2.93 -6.04
C GLY A 97 -3.71 -1.95 -4.87
N LYS A 98 -2.50 -1.79 -4.32
CA LYS A 98 -2.22 -0.83 -3.25
C LYS A 98 -1.86 0.55 -3.79
N ASP A 99 -2.11 1.58 -2.97
CA ASP A 99 -1.77 2.97 -3.28
C ASP A 99 -0.27 3.21 -3.05
N PRO A 100 0.52 3.56 -4.09
CA PRO A 100 1.97 3.70 -4.00
C PRO A 100 2.43 4.85 -3.10
N ARG A 101 1.56 5.81 -2.76
CA ARG A 101 1.94 6.99 -1.94
C ARG A 101 2.23 6.63 -0.49
N HIS A 102 1.76 5.49 -0.02
CA HIS A 102 1.99 5.00 1.34
C HIS A 102 3.34 4.29 1.48
N VAL A 103 4.43 4.94 1.05
CA VAL A 103 5.78 4.34 0.93
C VAL A 103 6.25 3.69 2.23
N VAL A 104 6.21 4.42 3.36
CA VAL A 104 6.66 3.90 4.67
C VAL A 104 5.81 2.72 5.13
N HIS A 105 4.50 2.75 4.86
CA HIS A 105 3.62 1.66 5.22
C HIS A 105 3.95 0.39 4.44
N HIS A 106 4.19 0.49 3.13
CA HIS A 106 4.57 -0.64 2.30
C HIS A 106 5.94 -1.18 2.69
N TRP A 107 6.90 -0.31 2.94
CA TRP A 107 8.22 -0.71 3.42
C TRP A 107 8.14 -1.47 4.75
N GLN A 108 7.41 -0.93 5.73
CA GLN A 108 7.21 -1.59 7.03
C GLN A 108 6.51 -2.95 6.87
N ALA A 109 5.47 -3.02 6.04
CA ALA A 109 4.74 -4.26 5.80
C ALA A 109 5.67 -5.33 5.20
N LEU A 110 6.36 -5.01 4.11
CA LEU A 110 7.26 -5.94 3.45
C LEU A 110 8.44 -6.34 4.36
N TYR A 111 9.07 -5.36 5.03
CA TYR A 111 10.21 -5.64 5.92
C TYR A 111 9.83 -6.44 7.18
N ARG A 112 8.62 -6.23 7.73
CA ARG A 112 8.20 -6.90 8.98
C ARG A 112 7.53 -8.24 8.73
N HIS A 113 6.85 -8.42 7.61
CA HIS A 113 6.12 -9.65 7.29
C HIS A 113 6.99 -10.80 6.76
N THR A 114 8.25 -10.56 6.35
CA THR A 114 9.14 -11.62 5.85
C THR A 114 9.72 -12.58 6.92
N PHE A 115 9.26 -12.50 8.18
CA PHE A 115 9.78 -13.20 9.36
C PHE A 115 11.27 -12.93 9.64
N TYR A 116 12.15 -13.41 8.76
CA TYR A 116 13.58 -13.13 8.73
C TYR A 116 13.86 -11.80 8.00
N ARG A 117 14.86 -11.07 8.50
CA ARG A 117 15.15 -9.67 8.10
C ARG A 117 16.65 -9.45 8.01
N GLY A 118 17.05 -8.40 7.28
CA GLY A 118 18.44 -7.94 7.23
C GLY A 118 19.37 -8.70 6.28
N GLY A 119 18.82 -9.56 5.41
CA GLY A 119 19.60 -10.19 4.34
C GLY A 119 19.78 -9.25 3.14
N PRO A 120 20.94 -9.28 2.45
CA PRO A 120 21.28 -8.32 1.39
C PRO A 120 20.29 -8.34 0.22
N ILE A 121 19.68 -9.50 -0.07
CA ILE A 121 18.69 -9.65 -1.12
C ILE A 121 17.39 -8.92 -0.77
N LEU A 122 16.81 -9.20 0.40
CA LEU A 122 15.54 -8.59 0.80
C LEU A 122 15.67 -7.09 1.06
N THR A 123 16.80 -6.65 1.62
CA THR A 123 17.06 -5.21 1.82
C THR A 123 17.34 -4.47 0.53
N SER A 124 17.80 -5.16 -0.52
CA SER A 124 18.03 -4.58 -1.85
C SER A 124 16.75 -4.55 -2.70
N ALA A 125 15.83 -5.49 -2.47
CA ALA A 125 14.55 -5.56 -3.17
C ALA A 125 13.49 -4.57 -2.63
N LEU A 126 13.68 -4.07 -1.40
CA LEU A 126 12.82 -3.09 -0.71
C LEU A 126 13.14 -1.64 -1.10
#